data_AF-A0A077ZLN7-F1
#
_entry.id   AF-A0A077ZLN7-F1
#
_cell.length_a   1.000
_cell.length_b   1.000
_cell.length_c   1.000
_cell.angle_alpha   90.00
_cell.angle_beta   90.00
_cell.angle_gamma   90.00
#
_symmetry.space_group_name_H-M   'P 1'
#
loop_
_entity.id
_entity.type
_entity.pdbx_description
1 polymer ?
#
loop_
_entity_poly.entity_id
_entity_poly.type
_entity_poly.pdbx_seq_one_letter_code
_entity_poly.pdbx_strand_id
1 'polypeptide(L)'
;MHGTEKIKVGVAVLELKQSIVFTDKVRPICMPKRLQKIPDNPLCFMPVYQKDKKRVTDFIAPVAKHGNCAIWQNELGAANGYCIYYSDKIPARKLGAPLICLVGEKLVQFGVYTTRFDPNYKGTQKGSSIGYANDLTLMTSIIAGKLYETAANSTGKKNA
;
A
#
# COMPACT_ATOMS: atom_id res chain seq x y z
N MET A 1 -20.89 6.82 -7.72
CA MET A 1 -19.49 6.63 -8.18
C MET A 1 -18.60 7.51 -7.31
N HIS A 2 -17.70 6.93 -6.52
CA HIS A 2 -16.63 7.70 -5.87
C HIS A 2 -15.42 7.73 -6.82
N GLY A 3 -14.85 8.92 -7.05
CA GLY A 3 -13.56 9.10 -7.75
C GLY A 3 -13.65 9.51 -9.22
N THR A 4 -14.22 10.68 -9.52
CA THR A 4 -14.04 11.35 -10.83
C THR A 4 -12.75 12.16 -10.92
N GLU A 5 -12.01 12.30 -9.82
CA GLU A 5 -10.71 12.99 -9.78
C GLU A 5 -9.55 12.01 -9.84
N LYS A 6 -8.48 12.41 -10.54
CA LYS A 6 -7.23 11.66 -10.62
C LYS A 6 -6.67 11.43 -9.21
N ILE A 7 -6.30 10.19 -8.88
CA ILE A 7 -5.73 9.83 -7.58
C ILE A 7 -4.36 10.52 -7.44
N LYS A 8 -4.30 11.69 -6.81
CA LYS A 8 -3.04 12.39 -6.54
C LYS A 8 -2.32 11.83 -5.31
N VAL A 9 -3.08 11.44 -4.27
CA VAL A 9 -2.58 10.83 -3.04
C VAL A 9 -3.61 9.79 -2.59
N GLY A 10 -3.33 8.51 -2.78
CA GLY A 10 -4.26 7.41 -2.48
C GLY A 10 -4.07 6.75 -1.11
N VAL A 11 -3.47 7.46 -0.15
CA VAL A 11 -3.11 6.91 1.17
C VAL A 11 -3.72 7.75 2.27
N ALA A 12 -4.25 7.08 3.30
CA ALA A 12 -4.72 7.70 4.53
C ALA A 12 -4.04 7.04 5.74
N VAL A 13 -3.83 7.82 6.80
CA VAL A 13 -3.32 7.34 8.09
C VAL A 13 -4.43 7.48 9.12
N LEU A 14 -4.66 6.44 9.91
CA LEU A 14 -5.64 6.41 10.98
C LEU A 14 -4.93 6.39 12.32
N GLU A 15 -5.20 7.39 13.16
CA GLU A 15 -4.75 7.42 14.54
C GLU A 15 -5.77 6.70 15.42
N LEU A 16 -5.29 5.74 16.20
CA LEU A 16 -6.14 5.00 17.12
C LEU A 16 -6.34 5.80 18.40
N LYS A 17 -7.57 5.79 18.94
CA LYS A 17 -7.90 6.46 20.20
C LYS A 17 -7.08 5.93 21.39
N GLN A 18 -6.72 4.65 21.35
CA GLN A 18 -5.92 3.98 22.37
C GLN A 18 -4.79 3.20 21.69
N SER A 19 -3.65 3.11 22.37
CA SER A 19 -2.54 2.29 21.92
C SER A 19 -2.93 0.81 21.96
N ILE A 20 -2.41 0.06 20.98
CA ILE A 20 -2.54 -1.40 20.94
C ILE A 20 -1.26 -2.02 21.50
N VAL A 21 -1.42 -2.98 22.40
CA VAL A 21 -0.30 -3.78 22.93
C VAL A 21 0.15 -4.77 21.86
N PHE A 22 1.44 -4.79 21.56
CA PHE A 22 2.01 -5.74 20.63
C PHE A 22 2.09 -7.14 21.25
N THR A 23 1.72 -8.14 20.48
CA THR A 23 1.72 -9.55 20.87
C THR A 23 2.43 -10.39 19.81
N ASP A 24 2.37 -11.71 19.94
CA ASP A 24 2.78 -12.64 18.87
C ASP A 24 1.80 -12.60 17.68
N LYS A 25 0.54 -12.22 17.89
CA LYS A 25 -0.49 -12.10 16.85
C LYS A 25 -0.67 -10.70 16.28
N VAL A 26 -0.26 -9.68 17.03
CA VAL A 26 -0.45 -8.28 16.65
C VAL A 26 0.90 -7.58 16.65
N ARG A 27 1.43 -7.33 15.46
CA ARG A 27 2.71 -6.63 15.26
C ARG A 27 2.61 -5.62 14.14
N PRO A 28 3.32 -4.49 14.25
CA PRO A 28 3.42 -3.54 13.14
C PRO A 28 4.21 -4.17 11.99
N ILE A 29 3.85 -3.78 10.78
CA ILE A 29 4.63 -4.10 9.58
C ILE A 29 5.81 -3.14 9.47
N CYS A 30 6.92 -3.57 8.84
CA CYS A 30 8.02 -2.63 8.61
C CYS A 30 7.61 -1.60 7.54
N MET A 31 7.95 -0.35 7.79
CA MET A 31 7.84 0.71 6.78
C MET A 31 9.13 0.80 5.95
N PRO A 32 9.04 1.14 4.66
CA PRO A 32 10.20 1.33 3.80
C PRO A 32 10.98 2.57 4.26
N LYS A 33 12.30 2.53 4.10
CA LYS A 33 13.12 3.72 4.28
C LYS A 33 12.77 4.75 3.20
N ARG A 34 13.08 6.02 3.48
CA ARG A 34 12.87 7.11 2.52
C ARG A 34 13.53 6.78 1.18
N LEU A 35 12.73 6.82 0.11
CA LEU A 35 13.14 6.50 -1.27
C LEU A 35 13.71 5.08 -1.46
N GLN A 36 13.47 4.16 -0.52
CA GLN A 36 13.85 2.76 -0.68
C GLN A 36 13.07 2.16 -1.85
N LYS A 37 13.79 1.59 -2.81
CA LYS A 37 13.18 0.83 -3.91
C LYS A 37 12.93 -0.61 -3.47
N ILE A 38 11.90 -1.22 -4.06
CA ILE A 38 11.72 -2.67 -3.99
C ILE A 38 12.92 -3.33 -4.69
N PRO A 39 13.58 -4.34 -4.08
CA PRO A 39 14.66 -5.08 -4.73
C PRO A 39 14.23 -5.74 -6.04
N ASP A 40 15.20 -6.13 -6.86
CA ASP A 40 14.93 -6.91 -8.08
C ASP A 40 14.37 -8.30 -7.73
N ASN A 41 13.40 -8.76 -8.53
CA ASN A 41 12.68 -10.03 -8.34
C ASN A 41 12.17 -10.26 -6.90
N PRO A 42 11.41 -9.31 -6.33
CA PRO A 42 10.97 -9.39 -4.95
C PRO A 42 9.86 -10.45 -4.81
N LEU A 43 9.83 -11.14 -3.67
CA LEU A 43 8.63 -11.88 -3.28
C LEU A 43 7.67 -10.91 -2.58
N CYS A 44 6.63 -10.50 -3.31
CA CYS A 44 5.60 -9.61 -2.81
C CYS A 44 4.23 -10.30 -2.76
N PHE A 45 3.43 -9.88 -1.78
CA PHE A 45 2.09 -10.38 -1.53
C PHE A 45 1.17 -9.24 -1.11
N MET A 46 -0.12 -9.45 -1.34
CA MET A 46 -1.21 -8.56 -0.99
C MET A 46 -2.23 -9.35 -0.15
N PRO A 47 -2.15 -9.26 1.19
CA PRO A 47 -3.17 -9.79 2.08
C PRO A 47 -4.52 -9.13 1.79
N VAL A 48 -5.53 -9.94 1.51
CA VAL A 48 -6.89 -9.49 1.17
C VAL A 48 -7.94 -10.26 1.96
N TYR A 49 -9.06 -9.60 2.24
CA TYR A 49 -10.15 -10.21 3.00
C TYR A 49 -11.19 -10.87 2.07
N GLN A 50 -11.39 -12.17 2.23
CA GLN A 50 -12.46 -12.95 1.59
C GLN A 50 -13.72 -12.90 2.47
N LYS A 51 -14.71 -12.10 2.07
CA LYS A 51 -15.92 -11.84 2.87
C LYS A 51 -16.77 -13.10 3.06
N ASP A 52 -16.88 -13.91 2.02
CA ASP A 52 -17.60 -15.19 2.00
C ASP A 52 -16.97 -16.20 2.97
N LYS A 53 -15.64 -16.30 3.00
CA LYS A 53 -14.91 -17.23 3.88
C LYS A 53 -14.54 -16.66 5.25
N LYS A 54 -14.86 -15.38 5.49
CA LYS A 54 -14.52 -14.63 6.73
C LYS A 54 -13.06 -14.77 7.14
N ARG A 55 -12.14 -14.71 6.18
CA ARG A 55 -10.70 -14.88 6.44
C ARG A 55 -9.84 -13.97 5.57
N VAL A 56 -8.63 -13.70 6.05
CA VAL A 56 -7.57 -13.09 5.25
C VAL A 56 -6.88 -14.19 4.43
N THR A 57 -6.47 -13.85 3.22
CA THR A 57 -5.63 -14.69 2.38
C THR A 57 -4.57 -13.82 1.73
N ASP A 58 -3.40 -14.39 1.47
CA ASP A 58 -2.35 -13.69 0.74
C ASP A 58 -2.48 -13.97 -0.75
N PHE A 59 -2.58 -12.91 -1.56
CA PHE A 59 -2.40 -13.02 -3.00
C PHE A 59 -0.94 -12.77 -3.32
N ILE A 60 -0.32 -13.63 -4.12
CA ILE A 60 0.98 -13.31 -4.73
C ILE A 60 0.78 -12.10 -5.63
N ALA A 61 1.59 -11.06 -5.43
CA ALA A 61 1.42 -9.76 -6.06
C ALA A 61 2.72 -9.33 -6.77
N PRO A 62 3.08 -9.95 -7.92
CA PRO A 62 4.29 -9.58 -8.64
C PRO A 62 4.23 -8.11 -9.06
N VAL A 63 5.30 -7.38 -8.78
CA VAL A 63 5.44 -5.98 -9.19
C VAL A 63 5.85 -5.94 -10.67
N ALA A 64 5.20 -5.11 -11.47
CA ALA A 64 5.54 -4.93 -12.88
C ALA A 64 6.98 -4.40 -13.01
N LYS A 65 7.73 -4.92 -14.00
CA LYS A 65 9.13 -4.53 -14.24
C LYS A 65 9.25 -3.00 -14.34
N HIS A 66 10.25 -2.45 -13.65
CA HIS A 66 10.52 -1.02 -13.44
C HIS A 66 9.60 -0.27 -12.48
N GLY A 67 8.58 -0.90 -11.85
CA GLY A 67 7.69 -0.28 -10.86
C GLY A 67 6.78 0.82 -11.40
N ASN A 68 7.21 1.52 -12.46
CA ASN A 68 6.50 2.56 -13.14
C ASN A 68 5.40 1.95 -14.01
N CYS A 69 4.18 2.30 -13.64
CA CYS A 69 2.96 2.12 -14.40
C CYS A 69 2.92 3.00 -15.66
N ALA A 70 4.02 3.13 -16.40
CA ALA A 70 4.20 4.13 -17.46
C ALA A 70 3.06 4.09 -18.51
N ILE A 71 2.54 2.89 -18.78
CA ILE A 71 1.43 2.71 -19.71
C ILE A 71 0.07 3.25 -19.21
N TRP A 72 -0.09 3.43 -17.89
CA TRP A 72 -1.27 4.02 -17.24
C TRP A 72 -1.01 5.42 -16.68
N GLN A 73 0.07 6.09 -17.11
CA GLN A 73 0.45 7.41 -16.58
C GLN A 73 -0.65 8.46 -16.79
N ASN A 74 -1.46 8.34 -17.86
CA ASN A 74 -2.60 9.23 -18.09
C ASN A 74 -3.69 9.09 -17.03
N GLU A 75 -3.95 7.86 -16.59
CA GLU A 75 -4.95 7.49 -15.58
C GLU A 75 -4.46 7.82 -14.16
N LEU A 76 -3.18 7.56 -13.90
CA LEU A 76 -2.53 7.78 -12.62
C LEU A 76 -2.12 9.25 -12.39
N GLY A 77 -1.99 10.03 -13.45
CA GLY A 77 -1.35 11.34 -13.36
C GLY A 77 0.09 11.22 -12.84
N ALA A 78 0.53 12.21 -12.07
CA ALA A 78 1.86 12.24 -11.45
C ALA A 78 1.95 11.42 -10.15
N ALA A 79 1.05 10.45 -9.94
CA ALA A 79 1.07 9.60 -8.74
C ALA A 79 2.30 8.68 -8.75
N ASN A 80 2.91 8.51 -7.57
CA ASN A 80 4.01 7.57 -7.34
C ASN A 80 3.48 6.28 -6.69
N GLY A 81 3.97 5.14 -7.17
CA GLY A 81 3.45 3.84 -6.73
C GLY A 81 3.96 2.69 -7.58
N TYR A 82 3.28 1.56 -7.43
CA TYR A 82 3.67 0.29 -8.03
C TYR A 82 2.48 -0.34 -8.75
N CYS A 83 2.73 -0.77 -9.98
CA CYS A 83 1.83 -1.66 -10.68
C CYS A 83 2.04 -3.09 -10.19
N ILE A 84 0.96 -3.76 -9.83
CA ILE A 84 1.00 -5.14 -9.34
C ILE A 84 0.02 -6.02 -10.11
N TYR A 85 0.47 -7.23 -10.42
CA TYR A 85 -0.38 -8.27 -10.97
C TYR A 85 -1.01 -9.08 -9.84
N TYR A 86 -2.23 -9.56 -10.03
CA TYR A 86 -2.87 -10.49 -9.10
C TYR A 86 -3.97 -11.28 -9.80
N SER A 87 -4.33 -12.44 -9.23
CA SER A 87 -5.46 -13.21 -9.74
C SER A 87 -6.78 -12.60 -9.30
N ASP A 88 -7.68 -12.35 -10.26
CA ASP A 88 -9.05 -11.91 -9.98
C ASP A 88 -10.04 -13.08 -9.86
N LYS A 89 -9.55 -14.33 -9.91
CA LYS A 89 -10.39 -15.53 -9.79
C LYS A 89 -11.04 -15.68 -8.41
N ILE A 90 -10.44 -15.09 -7.38
CA ILE A 90 -10.93 -15.17 -6.01
C ILE A 90 -11.56 -13.82 -5.63
N PRO A 91 -12.88 -13.76 -5.40
CA PRO A 91 -13.54 -12.57 -4.89
C PRO A 91 -12.97 -12.17 -3.52
N ALA A 92 -12.39 -10.98 -3.43
CA ALA A 92 -11.83 -10.46 -2.19
C ALA A 92 -11.87 -8.93 -2.17
N ARG A 93 -11.92 -8.35 -0.97
CA ARG A 93 -11.78 -6.90 -0.76
C ARG A 93 -10.30 -6.52 -0.85
N LYS A 94 -9.97 -5.73 -1.86
CA LYS A 94 -8.59 -5.32 -2.20
C LYS A 94 -8.31 -3.86 -1.84
N LEU A 95 -9.31 -2.99 -1.87
CA LEU A 95 -9.14 -1.57 -1.58
C LEU A 95 -8.53 -1.38 -0.18
N GLY A 96 -7.42 -0.65 -0.10
CA GLY A 96 -6.68 -0.45 1.15
C GLY A 96 -5.75 -1.61 1.54
N ALA A 97 -5.71 -2.70 0.76
CA ALA A 97 -4.83 -3.83 1.04
C ALA A 97 -3.34 -3.41 0.93
N PRO A 98 -2.49 -3.90 1.84
CA PRO A 98 -1.07 -3.56 1.82
C PRO A 98 -0.36 -4.34 0.70
N LEU A 99 0.52 -3.67 -0.03
CA LEU A 99 1.54 -4.32 -0.85
C LEU A 99 2.76 -4.57 0.04
N ILE A 100 2.99 -5.82 0.40
CA ILE A 100 4.07 -6.24 1.30
C ILE A 100 5.09 -7.03 0.50
N CYS A 101 6.37 -6.74 0.68
CA CYS A 101 7.46 -7.48 0.06
C CYS A 101 8.45 -7.97 1.12
N LEU A 102 9.00 -9.16 0.89
CA LEU A 102 10.10 -9.69 1.69
C LEU A 102 11.41 -9.00 1.27
N VAL A 103 12.06 -8.33 2.21
CA VAL A 103 13.36 -7.66 2.02
C VAL A 103 14.33 -8.17 3.08
N GLY A 104 15.26 -9.02 2.66
CA GLY A 104 16.05 -9.83 3.60
C GLY A 104 15.11 -10.70 4.43
N GLU A 105 15.17 -10.56 5.76
CA GLU A 105 14.31 -11.30 6.69
C GLU A 105 13.07 -10.50 7.17
N LYS A 106 12.81 -9.33 6.57
CA LYS A 106 11.75 -8.42 7.02
C LYS A 106 10.63 -8.30 6.00
N LEU A 107 9.41 -8.28 6.49
CA LEU A 107 8.22 -7.94 5.71
C LEU A 107 8.03 -6.43 5.72
N VAL A 108 8.16 -5.80 4.56
CA VAL A 108 8.11 -4.34 4.38
C VAL A 108 6.91 -3.97 3.52
N GLN A 109 6.10 -3.02 3.99
CA GLN A 109 4.94 -2.53 3.24
C GLN A 109 5.32 -1.36 2.32
N PHE A 110 5.45 -1.61 1.02
CA PHE A 110 5.83 -0.58 0.05
C PHE A 110 4.65 0.25 -0.46
N GLY A 111 3.43 -0.30 -0.41
CA GLY A 111 2.28 0.41 -0.98
C GLY A 111 0.93 0.06 -0.36
N VAL A 112 -0.08 0.81 -0.79
CA VAL A 112 -1.50 0.59 -0.48
C VAL A 112 -2.29 0.48 -1.77
N TYR A 113 -2.94 -0.65 -1.99
CA TYR A 113 -3.76 -0.88 -3.19
C TYR A 113 -4.96 0.08 -3.25
N THR A 114 -5.16 0.73 -4.40
CA THR A 114 -6.25 1.69 -4.59
C THR A 114 -7.15 1.41 -5.78
N THR A 115 -6.60 0.92 -6.90
CA THR A 115 -7.42 0.73 -8.10
C THR A 115 -6.92 -0.44 -8.94
N ARG A 116 -7.82 -0.95 -9.78
CA ARG A 116 -7.49 -1.88 -10.87
C ARG A 116 -7.47 -1.11 -12.17
N PHE A 117 -6.66 -1.54 -13.12
CA PHE A 117 -6.70 -1.06 -14.49
C PHE A 117 -7.59 -1.96 -15.36
N ASP A 118 -7.89 -1.51 -16.58
CA ASP A 118 -8.65 -2.30 -17.55
C ASP A 118 -7.86 -3.56 -17.95
N PRO A 119 -8.41 -4.77 -17.74
CA PRO A 119 -7.75 -6.01 -18.12
C PRO A 119 -7.52 -6.15 -19.63
N ASN A 120 -8.26 -5.43 -20.47
CA ASN A 120 -8.14 -5.45 -21.92
C ASN A 120 -6.94 -4.65 -22.46
N TYR A 121 -6.18 -3.97 -21.59
CA TYR A 121 -5.00 -3.23 -22.00
C TYR A 121 -3.88 -4.16 -22.50
N LYS A 122 -3.20 -3.80 -23.59
CA LYS A 122 -2.08 -4.57 -24.16
C LYS A 122 -0.95 -4.66 -23.13
N GLY A 123 -0.70 -5.87 -22.60
CA GLY A 123 0.36 -6.12 -21.62
C GLY A 123 -0.11 -6.81 -20.33
N THR A 124 -1.42 -6.92 -20.12
CA THR A 124 -1.96 -7.73 -19.02
C THR A 124 -1.73 -9.22 -19.32
N GLN A 125 -1.10 -9.96 -18.40
CA GLN A 125 -0.95 -11.41 -18.56
C GLN A 125 -2.33 -12.08 -18.56
N LYS A 126 -2.57 -12.98 -19.52
CA LYS A 126 -3.85 -13.69 -19.66
C LYS A 126 -4.21 -14.40 -18.34
N GLY A 127 -5.32 -14.00 -17.71
CA GLY A 127 -5.80 -14.57 -16.44
C GLY A 127 -5.35 -13.85 -15.17
N SER A 128 -4.60 -12.76 -15.30
CA SER A 128 -4.25 -11.84 -14.21
C SER A 128 -4.87 -10.47 -14.46
N SER A 129 -5.23 -9.78 -13.39
CA SER A 129 -5.51 -8.34 -13.43
C SER A 129 -4.27 -7.57 -13.02
N ILE A 130 -4.22 -6.31 -13.44
CA ILE A 130 -3.22 -5.36 -12.99
C ILE A 130 -3.90 -4.24 -12.21
N GLY A 131 -3.29 -3.85 -11.11
CA GLY A 131 -3.75 -2.74 -10.30
C GLY A 131 -2.60 -1.92 -9.76
N TYR A 132 -2.97 -0.91 -8.98
CA TYR A 132 -2.07 0.13 -8.51
C TYR A 132 -2.02 0.16 -6.99
N ALA A 133 -0.80 0.18 -6.45
CA ALA A 133 -0.53 0.44 -5.06
C ALA A 133 0.21 1.78 -4.91
N ASN A 134 -0.36 2.72 -4.17
CA ASN A 134 0.26 4.02 -3.90
C ASN A 134 1.49 3.86 -3.02
N ASP A 135 2.55 4.60 -3.33
CA ASP A 135 3.84 4.50 -2.63
C ASP A 135 3.79 4.97 -1.17
N LEU A 136 4.52 4.28 -0.30
CA LEU A 136 4.66 4.61 1.12
C LEU A 136 6.07 5.08 1.52
N THR A 137 7.00 5.30 0.57
CA THR A 137 8.39 5.64 0.93
C THR A 137 8.53 7.00 1.61
N LEU A 138 7.56 7.91 1.45
CA LEU A 138 7.51 9.18 2.18
C LEU A 138 6.69 9.12 3.47
N MET A 139 6.04 7.99 3.75
CA MET A 139 5.08 7.86 4.85
C MET A 139 5.74 8.01 6.22
N THR A 140 6.94 7.48 6.41
CA THR A 140 7.68 7.63 7.67
C THR A 140 7.94 9.09 8.00
N SER A 141 8.28 9.92 7.00
CA SER A 141 8.50 11.36 7.21
C SER A 141 7.20 12.07 7.58
N ILE A 142 6.08 11.70 6.95
CA ILE A 142 4.75 12.26 7.25
C ILE A 142 4.32 11.92 8.68
N ILE A 143 4.44 10.65 9.07
CA ILE A 143 4.08 10.19 10.42
C ILE A 143 4.98 10.84 11.46
N ALA A 144 6.31 10.88 11.24
CA ALA A 144 7.24 11.51 12.16
C ALA A 144 6.95 13.01 12.34
N GLY A 145 6.64 13.74 11.25
CA GLY A 145 6.25 15.14 11.32
C GLY A 145 4.98 15.34 12.16
N LYS A 146 3.96 14.52 11.92
CA LYS A 146 2.73 14.51 12.74
C LYS A 146 3.00 14.26 14.22
N LEU A 147 3.83 13.28 14.55
CA LEU A 147 4.19 12.97 15.93
C LEU A 147 4.93 14.14 16.60
N TYR A 148 5.81 14.82 15.87
CA TYR A 148 6.53 16.00 16.36
C TYR A 148 5.58 17.18 16.65
N GLU A 149 4.65 17.47 15.73
CA GLU A 149 3.62 18.50 15.92
C GLU A 149 2.76 18.25 17.17
N THR A 150 2.31 17.00 17.35
CA THR A 150 1.52 16.60 18.53
C THR A 150 2.31 16.77 19.82
N ALA A 151 3.59 16.38 19.82
CA ALA A 151 4.47 16.55 20.98
C ALA A 151 4.65 18.03 21.33
N ALA A 152 4.97 18.89 20.36
CA ALA A 152 5.14 20.33 20.58
C ALA A 152 3.88 21.01 21.15
N ASN A 153 2.70 20.66 20.65
CA ASN A 153 1.43 21.17 21.18
C ASN A 153 1.13 20.70 22.61
N SER A 154 1.61 19.52 22.99
CA SER A 154 1.45 19.00 24.36
C SER A 154 2.37 19.71 25.37
N THR A 155 3.55 20.16 24.95
CA THR A 155 4.47 20.94 25.80
C THR A 155 4.00 22.39 25.96
N GLY A 156 3.44 22.99 24.91
CA GLY A 156 2.89 24.36 24.98
C GLY A 156 1.68 24.49 25.90
N LYS A 157 0.90 23.42 26.08
CA LYS A 157 -0.28 23.41 26.96
C LYS A 157 0.03 23.24 28.45
N LYS A 158 1.29 22.97 28.83
CA LYS A 158 1.70 22.83 30.23
C LYS A 158 2.13 24.15 30.90
N ASN A 159 2.18 25.26 30.15
CA ASN A 159 2.63 26.56 30.64
C ASN A 159 1.54 27.65 30.59
N ALA A 160 0.27 27.28 30.69
CA ALA A 160 -0.86 28.22 30.76
C ALA A 160 -1.74 27.92 31.98
#